data_AF-A0A1F6EWL9-F1
#
_entry.id   AF-A0A1F6EWL9-F1
#
_cell.length_a   1.000
_cell.length_b   1.000
_cell.length_c   1.000
_cell.angle_alpha   90.00
_cell.angle_beta   90.00
_cell.angle_gamma   90.00
#
_symmetry.space_group_name_H-M   'P 1'
#
loop_
_entity.id
_entity.type
_entity.pdbx_description
1 polymer ?
#
loop_
_entity_poly.entity_id
_entity_poly.type
_entity_poly.pdbx_seq_one_letter_code
_entity_poly.pdbx_strand_id
1 'polypeptide(L)'
;MTFKQFIGEGSTGIIGVLNTVVVPVIFALAFLVFIWGLLKYFFLNGGDEAKHSLGRQFVLWGILGMVVLFTVWGFVNILLSTLGIAP
;
A
#
# COMPACT_ATOMS: atom_id res chain seq x y z
N MET A 1 32.67 -11.04 -2.78
CA MET A 1 31.23 -10.68 -2.81
C MET A 1 31.14 -9.24 -3.23
N THR A 2 30.99 -8.99 -4.53
CA THR A 2 31.07 -7.64 -5.12
C THR A 2 29.76 -6.88 -4.85
N PHE A 3 29.78 -5.56 -4.81
CA PHE A 3 28.57 -4.72 -4.62
C PHE A 3 27.42 -5.14 -5.55
N LYS A 4 27.74 -5.49 -6.81
CA LYS A 4 26.82 -6.10 -7.79
C LYS A 4 26.05 -7.35 -7.29
N GLN A 5 26.66 -8.22 -6.49
CA GLN A 5 26.00 -9.40 -5.91
C GLN A 5 25.05 -9.05 -4.75
N PHE A 6 25.20 -7.87 -4.14
CA PHE A 6 24.34 -7.41 -3.04
C PHE A 6 23.03 -6.81 -3.57
N ILE A 7 23.11 -6.09 -4.69
CA ILE A 7 21.95 -5.48 -5.37
C ILE A 7 21.29 -6.39 -6.43
N GLY A 8 21.96 -7.48 -6.85
CA GLY A 8 21.47 -8.45 -7.83
C GLY A 8 21.36 -7.91 -9.25
N GLU A 9 21.67 -8.73 -10.26
CA GLU A 9 21.38 -8.38 -11.65
C GLU A 9 19.86 -8.57 -11.87
N GLY A 10 19.12 -7.45 -11.87
CA GLY A 10 17.68 -7.43 -12.12
C GLY A 10 16.83 -7.80 -10.91
N SER A 11 15.86 -8.69 -11.10
CA SER A 11 14.82 -9.06 -10.11
C SER A 11 15.30 -9.98 -8.98
N THR A 12 16.57 -10.40 -8.99
CA THR A 12 17.11 -11.42 -8.08
C THR A 12 17.81 -10.86 -6.84
N GLY A 13 18.04 -9.54 -6.77
CA GLY A 13 18.66 -8.90 -5.62
C GLY A 13 17.67 -8.43 -4.55
N ILE A 14 18.20 -7.84 -3.46
CA ILE A 14 17.40 -7.32 -2.34
C ILE A 14 16.32 -6.34 -2.82
N ILE A 15 16.63 -5.51 -3.83
CA ILE A 15 15.70 -4.56 -4.43
C ILE A 15 14.57 -5.28 -5.19
N GLY A 16 14.89 -6.39 -5.87
CA GLY A 16 13.90 -7.21 -6.58
C GLY A 16 12.89 -7.86 -5.64
N VAL A 17 13.35 -8.44 -4.53
CA VAL A 17 12.49 -9.05 -3.49
C VAL A 17 11.60 -8.00 -2.81
N LEU A 18 12.15 -6.82 -2.51
CA LEU A 18 11.37 -5.71 -1.96
C LEU A 18 10.22 -5.32 -2.89
N ASN A 19 10.50 -5.21 -4.19
CA ASN A 19 9.50 -4.79 -5.17
C ASN A 19 8.45 -5.88 -5.47
N THR A 20 8.85 -7.16 -5.56
CA THR A 20 7.92 -8.26 -5.92
C THR A 20 7.17 -8.86 -4.74
N VAL A 21 7.69 -8.74 -3.51
CA VAL A 21 7.08 -9.40 -2.34
C VAL A 21 6.64 -8.39 -1.30
N VAL A 22 7.56 -7.55 -0.82
CA VAL A 22 7.27 -6.68 0.34
C VAL A 22 6.20 -5.65 0.01
N VAL A 23 6.28 -5.06 -1.18
CA VAL A 23 5.36 -4.02 -1.61
C VAL A 23 3.94 -4.55 -1.79
N PRO A 24 3.69 -5.61 -2.59
CA PRO A 24 2.36 -6.23 -2.69
C PRO A 24 1.79 -6.66 -1.34
N VAL A 25 2.63 -7.18 -0.44
CA VAL A 25 2.20 -7.61 0.90
C VAL A 25 1.73 -6.42 1.75
N ILE A 26 2.45 -5.29 1.73
CA ILE A 26 2.01 -4.07 2.44
C ILE A 26 0.68 -3.57 1.88
N PHE A 27 0.51 -3.57 0.55
CA PHE A 27 -0.77 -3.22 -0.07
C PHE A 27 -1.91 -4.15 0.35
N ALA A 28 -1.68 -5.46 0.34
CA ALA A 28 -2.66 -6.44 0.75
C ALA A 28 -3.08 -6.25 2.22
N LEU A 29 -2.12 -6.03 3.12
CA LEU A 29 -2.39 -5.77 4.53
C LEU A 29 -3.14 -4.46 4.74
N ALA A 30 -2.71 -3.38 4.08
CA ALA A 30 -3.39 -2.09 4.15
C ALA A 30 -4.85 -2.19 3.65
N PHE A 31 -5.06 -2.91 2.56
CA PHE A 31 -6.40 -3.16 2.01
C PHE A 31 -7.26 -4.01 2.95
N LEU A 32 -6.71 -5.06 3.55
CA LEU A 32 -7.42 -5.88 4.55
C LEU A 32 -7.85 -5.06 5.76
N VAL A 33 -6.96 -4.22 6.31
CA VAL A 33 -7.27 -3.34 7.44
C VAL A 33 -8.32 -2.30 7.06
N PHE A 34 -8.26 -1.76 5.84
CA PHE A 34 -9.26 -0.84 5.31
C PHE A 34 -10.64 -1.47 5.22
N ILE A 35 -10.75 -2.66 4.63
CA ILE A 35 -11.99 -3.44 4.55
C ILE A 35 -12.52 -3.77 5.95
N TRP A 36 -11.65 -4.25 6.85
CA TRP A 36 -12.04 -4.55 8.23
C TRP A 36 -12.60 -3.32 8.95
N GLY A 37 -11.96 -2.18 8.79
CA GLY A 37 -12.45 -0.92 9.33
C GLY A 37 -13.81 -0.53 8.76
N LEU A 38 -13.99 -0.58 7.44
CA LEU A 38 -15.30 -0.38 6.80
C LEU A 38 -16.37 -1.28 7.41
N LEU A 39 -16.11 -2.58 7.52
CA LEU A 39 -17.04 -3.53 8.11
C LEU A 39 -17.37 -3.20 9.56
N LYS A 40 -16.37 -2.85 10.37
CA LYS A 40 -16.54 -2.47 11.78
C LYS A 40 -17.38 -1.21 11.94
N TYR A 41 -17.17 -0.19 11.11
CA TYR A 41 -17.91 1.07 11.24
C TYR A 41 -19.31 1.00 10.62
N PHE A 42 -19.53 0.19 9.57
CA PHE A 42 -20.84 0.03 8.94
C PHE A 42 -21.73 -1.03 9.61
N PHE A 43 -21.22 -2.22 9.92
CA PHE A 43 -22.05 -3.33 10.42
C PHE A 43 -22.23 -3.34 11.94
N LEU A 44 -21.20 -2.97 12.72
CA LEU A 44 -21.25 -3.06 14.18
C LEU A 44 -21.82 -1.80 14.87
N ASN A 45 -21.94 -0.68 14.16
CA ASN A 45 -22.26 0.63 14.78
C ASN A 45 -23.49 1.33 14.17
N GLY A 46 -24.31 0.65 13.37
CA GLY A 46 -25.42 1.24 12.62
C GLY A 46 -26.61 1.80 13.41
N GLY A 47 -26.53 1.88 14.74
CA GLY A 47 -27.61 2.35 15.61
C GLY A 47 -27.31 3.63 16.41
N ASP A 48 -26.10 4.19 16.31
CA ASP A 48 -25.65 5.26 17.20
C ASP A 48 -24.99 6.42 16.43
N GLU A 49 -25.69 7.55 16.36
CA GLU A 49 -25.39 8.70 15.49
C GLU A 49 -23.99 9.30 15.74
N ALA A 50 -23.52 9.26 17.00
CA ALA A 50 -22.17 9.69 17.38
C ALA A 50 -21.07 8.83 16.72
N LYS A 51 -21.32 7.52 16.58
CA LYS A 51 -20.37 6.55 16.00
C LYS A 51 -20.35 6.56 14.48
N HIS A 52 -21.41 7.06 13.84
CA HIS A 52 -21.42 7.35 12.41
C HIS A 52 -20.46 8.49 12.03
N SER A 53 -20.22 9.46 12.92
CA SER A 53 -19.23 10.52 12.66
C SER A 53 -17.81 9.96 12.68
N LEU A 54 -17.50 9.12 13.67
CA LEU A 54 -16.22 8.42 13.80
C LEU A 54 -15.97 7.46 12.63
N GLY A 55 -17.01 6.75 12.17
CA GLY A 55 -16.92 5.88 11.00
C GLY A 55 -16.62 6.63 9.71
N ARG A 56 -17.29 7.77 9.49
CA ARG A 56 -16.97 8.64 8.35
C ARG A 56 -15.54 9.13 8.39
N GLN A 57 -15.07 9.58 9.56
CA GLN A 57 -13.70 10.05 9.72
C GLN A 57 -12.69 8.92 9.44
N PHE A 58 -12.94 7.71 9.95
CA PHE A 58 -12.08 6.56 9.67
C PHE A 58 -12.03 6.22 8.18
N VAL A 59 -13.18 6.20 7.49
CA VAL A 59 -13.23 5.92 6.05
C VAL A 59 -12.46 6.98 5.26
N LEU A 60 -12.61 8.27 5.61
CA LEU A 60 -11.86 9.35 4.97
C LEU A 60 -10.34 9.18 5.15
N TRP A 61 -9.87 8.90 6.36
CA TRP A 61 -8.45 8.62 6.62
C TRP A 61 -7.96 7.35 5.92
N GLY A 62 -8.80 6.32 5.85
CA GLY A 62 -8.49 5.07 5.15
C GLY A 62 -8.33 5.27 3.65
N ILE A 63 -9.26 6.01 3.02
CA ILE A 63 -9.18 6.36 1.59
C ILE A 63 -7.94 7.22 1.33
N LEU A 64 -7.67 8.22 2.17
CA LEU A 64 -6.49 9.06 2.04
C LEU A 64 -5.20 8.21 2.10
N GLY A 65 -5.12 7.27 3.05
CA GLY A 65 -4.01 6.34 3.16
C GLY A 65 -3.83 5.47 1.92
N MET A 66 -4.93 4.95 1.34
CA MET A 66 -4.86 4.20 0.09
C MET A 66 -4.37 5.05 -1.08
N VAL A 67 -4.91 6.26 -1.25
CA VAL A 67 -4.51 7.19 -2.32
C VAL A 67 -3.01 7.49 -2.24
N VAL A 68 -2.48 7.74 -1.04
CA VAL A 68 -1.04 7.97 -0.85
C VAL A 68 -0.21 6.74 -1.24
N LEU A 69 -0.61 5.54 -0.81
CA LEU A 69 0.07 4.30 -1.17
C LEU A 69 0.15 4.13 -2.69
N PHE A 70 -0.98 4.25 -3.38
CA PHE A 70 -1.04 4.15 -4.84
C PHE A 70 -0.26 5.27 -5.55
N THR A 71 -0.31 6.50 -5.03
CA THR A 71 0.39 7.65 -5.63
C THR A 71 1.90 7.49 -5.55
N VAL A 72 2.43 7.12 -4.39
CA VAL A 72 3.88 6.91 -4.20
C VAL A 72 4.37 5.79 -5.12
N TRP A 73 3.66 4.66 -5.15
CA TRP A 73 4.06 3.52 -5.98
C TRP A 73 3.88 3.75 -7.48
N GLY A 74 2.79 4.41 -7.89
CA GLY A 74 2.59 4.83 -9.27
C GLY A 74 3.68 5.79 -9.74
N PHE A 75 4.05 6.74 -8.88
CA PHE A 75 5.14 7.68 -9.17
C PHE A 75 6.50 6.98 -9.28
N VAL A 76 6.81 6.06 -8.37
CA VAL A 76 8.03 5.23 -8.45
C VAL A 76 8.08 4.44 -9.76
N ASN A 77 6.97 3.83 -10.18
CA ASN A 77 6.92 3.08 -11.45
C ASN A 77 7.18 3.98 -12.67
N ILE A 78 6.54 5.16 -12.72
CA ILE A 78 6.78 6.14 -13.80
C ILE A 78 8.24 6.58 -13.82
N LEU A 79 8.85 6.85 -12.67
CA LEU A 79 10.26 7.19 -12.55
C LEU A 79 11.18 6.07 -13.06
N LEU A 80 10.95 4.83 -12.62
CA LEU A 80 11.73 3.68 -13.06
C LEU A 80 11.59 3.44 -14.57
N SER A 81 10.37 3.58 -15.12
CA SER A 81 10.10 3.48 -16.56
C SER A 81 10.81 4.59 -17.35
N THR A 82 10.78 5.83 -16.84
CA THR A 82 11.45 6.97 -17.49
C THR A 82 12.97 6.81 -17.50
N LEU A 83 13.55 6.22 -16.46
CA LEU A 83 14.98 5.98 -16.34
C LEU A 83 15.45 4.69 -17.06
N GLY A 84 14.54 3.94 -17.69
CA GLY A 84 14.87 2.68 -18.37
C GLY A 84 15.27 1.54 -17.42
N ILE A 85 14.89 1.66 -16.15
CA ILE A 85 15.19 0.72 -15.05
C ILE A 85 13.92 0.03 -14.54
N ALA A 86 12.78 0.25 -15.22
CA ALA A 86 11.57 -0.51 -14.95
C ALA A 86 11.88 -2.00 -15.13
N PRO A 87 11.62 -2.83 -14.11
CA PRO A 87 11.82 -4.27 -14.21
C PRO A 87 10.92 -4.91 -15.27
#